data_AF-A0A4R5ZVK1-F1
#
_entry.id   AF-A0A4R5ZVK1-F1
#
_cell.length_a   1.000
_cell.length_b   1.000
_cell.length_c   1.000
_cell.angle_alpha   90.00
_cell.angle_beta   90.00
_cell.angle_gamma   90.00
#
_symmetry.space_group_name_H-M   'P 1'
#
loop_
_entity.id
_entity.type
_entity.pdbx_description
1 polymer ?
#
loop_
_entity_poly.entity_id
_entity_poly.type
_entity_poly.pdbx_seq_one_letter_code
_entity_poly.pdbx_strand_id
1 'polypeptide(L)'
;MSYVFDTNAFSQLFHSYYRNRFPTLWEQFDDLVEDGEITSTREVAREIEGDRVAALREWAAEQRDLFPTPRVRIHNQNMTVAARAMAERKTFGHLS
;
A
#
# COMPACT_ATOMS: atom_id res chain seq x y z
N MET A 1 -6.18 -7.76 11.38
CA MET A 1 -5.36 -8.57 10.43
C MET A 1 -5.64 -7.98 9.06
N SER A 2 -4.68 -7.28 8.46
CA SER A 2 -5.00 -6.44 7.30
C SER A 2 -5.13 -7.24 5.99
N TYR A 3 -6.21 -7.02 5.26
CA TYR A 3 -6.41 -7.46 3.89
C TYR A 3 -5.72 -6.52 2.91
N VAL A 4 -5.02 -7.08 1.92
CA VAL A 4 -4.35 -6.31 0.88
C VAL A 4 -5.10 -6.50 -0.44
N PHE A 5 -5.65 -5.41 -0.97
CA PHE A 5 -6.39 -5.43 -2.23
C PHE A 5 -5.47 -4.99 -3.39
N ASP A 6 -5.54 -5.71 -4.51
CA ASP A 6 -4.95 -5.28 -5.78
C ASP A 6 -5.99 -4.54 -6.65
N THR A 7 -5.55 -3.99 -7.78
CA THR A 7 -6.43 -3.29 -8.70
C THR A 7 -7.55 -4.19 -9.21
N ASN A 8 -7.26 -5.46 -9.54
CA ASN A 8 -8.25 -6.37 -10.10
C ASN A 8 -9.37 -6.69 -9.08
N ALA A 9 -9.03 -6.90 -7.81
CA ALA A 9 -9.99 -7.10 -6.73
C ALA A 9 -10.94 -5.91 -6.61
N PHE A 10 -10.42 -4.68 -6.64
CA PHE A 10 -11.24 -3.46 -6.66
C PHE A 10 -12.10 -3.36 -7.92
N SER A 11 -11.51 -3.54 -9.11
CA SER A 11 -12.24 -3.47 -10.38
C SER A 11 -13.38 -4.49 -10.43
N GLN A 12 -13.14 -5.73 -9.98
CA GLN A 12 -14.17 -6.77 -9.93
C GLN A 12 -15.26 -6.43 -8.91
N LEU A 13 -14.89 -5.95 -7.71
CA LEU A 13 -15.85 -5.57 -6.68
C LEU A 13 -16.80 -4.47 -7.20
N PHE A 14 -16.25 -3.38 -7.72
CA PHE A 14 -17.05 -2.23 -8.18
C PHE A 14 -17.76 -2.49 -9.52
N HIS A 15 -17.27 -3.41 -10.35
CA HIS A 15 -17.90 -3.74 -11.63
C HIS A 15 -19.06 -4.74 -11.47
N SER A 16 -18.86 -5.78 -10.66
CA SER A 16 -19.77 -6.94 -10.62
C SER A 16 -20.77 -6.89 -9.46
N TYR A 17 -20.46 -6.18 -8.38
CA TYR A 17 -21.29 -6.16 -7.18
C TYR A 17 -21.94 -4.79 -6.99
N TYR A 18 -23.14 -4.62 -7.55
CA TYR A 18 -23.89 -3.38 -7.39
C TYR A 18 -24.33 -3.17 -5.93
N ARG A 19 -24.09 -1.96 -5.39
CA ARG A 19 -24.41 -1.60 -3.98
C ARG A 19 -25.85 -1.91 -3.57
N ASN A 20 -26.81 -1.66 -4.46
CA ASN A 20 -28.24 -1.93 -4.21
C ASN A 20 -28.63 -3.43 -4.20
N ARG A 21 -27.81 -4.30 -4.82
CA ARG A 21 -28.09 -5.74 -4.95
C ARG A 21 -27.36 -6.56 -3.90
N PHE A 22 -26.24 -6.04 -3.40
CA PHE A 22 -25.40 -6.68 -2.39
C PHE A 22 -25.15 -5.76 -1.19
N PRO A 23 -26.19 -5.21 -0.53
CA PRO A 23 -26.03 -4.21 0.52
C PRO A 23 -25.11 -4.71 1.65
N THR A 24 -25.33 -5.93 2.13
CA THR A 24 -24.54 -6.53 3.21
C THR A 24 -23.06 -6.78 2.86
N LEU A 25 -22.73 -6.95 1.57
CA LEU A 25 -21.33 -7.03 1.15
C LEU A 25 -20.65 -5.67 1.28
N TRP A 26 -21.36 -4.61 0.86
CA TRP A 26 -20.84 -3.26 0.88
C TRP A 26 -20.78 -2.68 2.29
N GLU A 27 -21.75 -2.99 3.15
CA GLU A 27 -21.70 -2.67 4.59
C GLU A 27 -20.43 -3.26 5.22
N GLN A 28 -20.17 -4.55 5.04
CA GLN A 28 -18.95 -5.18 5.56
C GLN A 28 -17.67 -4.62 4.93
N PHE A 29 -17.70 -4.30 3.63
CA PHE A 29 -16.54 -3.69 2.98
C PHE A 29 -16.26 -2.29 3.54
N ASP A 30 -17.29 -1.46 3.68
CA ASP A 30 -17.17 -0.11 4.22
C ASP A 30 -16.71 -0.16 5.69
N ASP A 31 -17.24 -1.10 6.52
CA ASP A 31 -16.77 -1.34 7.89
C ASP A 31 -15.27 -1.69 7.94
N LEU A 32 -14.80 -2.58 7.06
CA LEU A 32 -13.38 -2.95 7.00
C LEU A 32 -12.47 -1.80 6.54
N VAL A 33 -12.99 -0.88 5.72
CA VAL A 33 -12.28 0.34 5.33
C VAL A 33 -12.18 1.29 6.53
N GLU A 34 -13.28 1.51 7.26
CA GLU A 34 -13.32 2.38 8.45
C GLU A 34 -12.43 1.86 9.58
N ASP A 35 -12.40 0.54 9.79
CA ASP A 35 -11.55 -0.12 10.79
C ASP A 35 -10.05 -0.13 10.40
N GLY A 36 -9.71 0.29 9.17
CA GLY A 36 -8.35 0.26 8.65
C GLY A 36 -7.80 -1.16 8.42
N GLU A 37 -8.70 -2.14 8.28
CA GLU A 37 -8.35 -3.54 8.02
C GLU A 37 -8.16 -3.82 6.53
N ILE A 38 -8.48 -2.87 5.64
CA ILE A 38 -8.13 -2.93 4.21
C ILE A 38 -7.00 -1.93 3.91
N THR A 39 -6.01 -2.38 3.16
CA THR A 39 -4.95 -1.52 2.63
C THR A 39 -4.57 -1.92 1.22
N SER A 40 -3.87 -1.03 0.51
CA SER A 40 -3.30 -1.29 -0.79
C SER A 40 -2.01 -0.49 -1.00
N THR A 41 -1.42 -0.58 -2.18
CA THR A 41 -0.21 0.17 -2.54
C THR A 41 -0.56 1.46 -3.29
N ARG A 42 0.36 2.43 -3.28
CA ARG A 42 0.23 3.62 -4.14
C ARG A 42 0.18 3.27 -5.64
N GLU A 43 0.76 2.15 -6.05
CA GLU A 43 0.69 1.66 -7.43
C GLU A 43 -0.75 1.30 -7.81
N VAL A 44 -1.50 0.65 -6.92
CA VAL A 44 -2.92 0.33 -7.17
C VAL A 44 -3.77 1.61 -7.34
N ALA A 45 -3.54 2.65 -6.53
CA ALA A 45 -4.22 3.94 -6.72
C ALA A 45 -3.99 4.52 -8.14
N ARG A 46 -2.75 4.44 -8.64
CA ARG A 46 -2.41 4.93 -9.98
C ARG A 46 -3.04 4.10 -11.09
N GLU A 47 -3.14 2.79 -10.90
CA GLU A 47 -3.81 1.92 -11.86
C GLU A 47 -5.32 2.20 -11.90
N ILE A 48 -5.93 2.45 -10.72
CA ILE A 48 -7.34 2.81 -10.60
C ILE A 48 -7.66 4.10 -11.35
N GLU A 49 -6.80 5.12 -11.34
CA GLU A 49 -7.01 6.37 -12.10
C GLU A 49 -7.33 6.11 -13.60
N GLY A 50 -6.75 5.05 -14.17
CA GLY A 50 -6.97 4.60 -15.54
C GLY A 50 -8.12 3.59 -15.73
N ASP A 51 -8.77 3.14 -14.67
CA ASP A 51 -9.83 2.13 -14.73
C ASP A 51 -11.10 2.68 -15.43
N ARG A 52 -11.85 1.79 -16.06
CA ARG A 52 -13.11 2.10 -16.76
C ARG A 52 -14.29 2.35 -15.81
N VAL A 53 -14.20 1.87 -14.57
CA VAL A 53 -15.28 1.97 -13.58
C VAL A 53 -15.21 3.32 -12.87
N ALA A 54 -16.06 4.26 -13.30
CA ALA A 54 -16.07 5.63 -12.75
C ALA A 54 -16.27 5.66 -11.22
N ALA A 55 -17.19 4.84 -10.70
CA ALA A 55 -17.46 4.75 -9.26
C ALA A 55 -16.23 4.31 -8.44
N LEU A 56 -15.37 3.45 -9.01
CA LEU A 56 -14.13 3.04 -8.35
C LEU A 56 -13.12 4.19 -8.31
N ARG A 57 -13.00 4.95 -9.41
CA ARG A 57 -12.11 6.12 -9.48
C ARG A 57 -12.50 7.19 -8.47
N GLU A 58 -13.79 7.49 -8.39
CA GLU A 58 -14.33 8.48 -7.47
C GLU A 58 -14.10 8.04 -6.02
N TRP A 59 -14.43 6.80 -5.68
CA TRP A 59 -14.21 6.25 -4.35
C TRP A 59 -12.72 6.23 -3.94
N ALA A 60 -11.82 5.80 -4.84
CA ALA A 60 -10.39 5.74 -4.54
C ALA A 60 -9.78 7.13 -4.31
N ALA A 61 -10.32 8.17 -4.95
CA ALA A 61 -9.89 9.55 -4.74
C ALA A 61 -10.23 10.07 -3.34
N GLU A 62 -11.32 9.57 -2.74
CA GLU A 62 -11.74 9.91 -1.37
C GLU A 62 -10.94 9.12 -0.31
N GLN A 63 -10.52 7.89 -0.62
CA GLN A 63 -9.85 6.97 0.31
C GLN A 63 -8.31 7.05 0.26
N ARG A 64 -7.74 8.26 0.28
CA ARG A 64 -6.28 8.47 0.08
C ARG A 64 -5.39 7.73 1.08
N ASP A 65 -5.86 7.55 2.31
CA ASP A 65 -5.08 6.90 3.37
C ASP A 65 -5.00 5.37 3.19
N LEU A 66 -5.93 4.78 2.42
CA LEU A 66 -5.92 3.35 2.07
C LEU A 66 -4.74 2.99 1.15
N PHE A 67 -4.21 3.98 0.41
CA PHE A 67 -3.11 3.83 -0.54
C PHE A 67 -1.84 4.53 -0.04
N PRO A 68 -1.23 4.05 1.06
CA PRO A 68 -0.02 4.64 1.58
C PRO A 68 1.06 4.65 0.50
N THR A 69 1.71 5.81 0.33
CA THR A 69 2.98 5.84 -0.37
C THR A 69 3.95 5.00 0.44
N PRO A 70 4.64 4.00 -0.15
CA PRO A 70 5.74 3.35 0.52
C PRO A 70 6.77 4.44 0.86
N ARG A 71 6.75 4.94 2.10
CA ARG A 71 7.92 5.62 2.63
C ARG A 71 8.95 4.52 2.68
N VAL A 72 9.96 4.61 1.82
CA VAL A 72 11.18 3.83 1.97
C VAL A 72 11.67 4.11 3.39
N ARG A 73 11.29 3.27 4.35
CA ARG A 73 12.03 3.15 5.60
C ARG A 73 13.21 2.31 5.21
N ILE A 74 14.31 2.97 4.83
CA ILE A 74 15.62 2.35 4.92
C ILE A 74 15.86 2.12 6.42
N HIS A 75 15.30 1.03 6.97
CA HIS A 75 15.82 0.46 8.21
C HIS A 75 17.01 -0.42 7.81
N ASN A 76 18.06 0.21 7.28
CA ASN A 76 19.38 -0.40 7.13
C ASN A 76 20.32 0.13 8.23
N GLN A 77 19.82 0.42 9.43
CA GLN A 77 20.69 0.84 10.53
C GLN A 77 21.87 -0.13 10.74
N ASN A 78 21.75 -1.39 10.33
CA ASN A 78 22.83 -2.36 10.37
C ASN A 78 23.84 -2.26 9.20
N MET A 79 23.42 -1.98 7.97
CA MET A 79 24.35 -1.95 6.82
C MET A 79 25.15 -0.65 6.72
N THR A 80 24.55 0.50 7.09
CA THR A 80 25.28 1.78 7.07
C THR A 80 26.32 1.83 8.19
N VAL A 81 26.00 1.29 9.37
CA VAL A 81 26.96 1.16 10.48
C VAL A 81 28.04 0.12 10.16
N ALA A 82 27.67 -1.03 9.57
CA ALA A 82 28.65 -2.05 9.16
C ALA A 82 29.60 -1.55 8.07
N ALA A 83 29.09 -0.85 7.04
CA ALA A 83 29.93 -0.26 5.99
C ALA A 83 30.90 0.80 6.56
N ARG A 84 30.43 1.63 7.50
CA ARG A 84 31.26 2.62 8.18
C ARG A 84 32.32 1.96 9.07
N ALA A 85 31.95 0.94 9.86
CA ALA A 85 32.89 0.19 10.69
C ALA A 85 33.92 -0.61 9.86
N MET A 86 33.54 -1.12 8.70
CA MET A 86 34.47 -1.78 7.76
C MET A 86 35.43 -0.80 7.09
N ALA A 87 34.99 0.43 6.79
CA ALA A 87 35.85 1.48 6.25
C ALA A 87 36.86 1.98 7.30
N GLU A 88 36.44 2.15 8.54
CA GLU A 88 37.29 2.60 9.65
C GLU A 88 38.32 1.52 10.10
N ARG A 89 38.06 0.24 9.86
CA ARG A 89 39.04 -0.84 10.12
C ARG A 89 40.14 -0.95 9.05
N LYS A 90 39.92 -0.46 7.83
CA LYS A 90 40.94 -0.52 6.75
C LYS A 90 41.97 0.61 6.83
N THR A 91 41.69 1.69 7.56
CA THR A 91 42.62 2.82 7.71
C THR A 91 43.66 2.63 8.81
N PHE A 92 43.42 1.75 9.80
CA PHE A 92 44.37 1.49 10.90
C PHE A 92 45.27 0.25 10.70
N GLY A 93 45.06 -0.53 9.65
CA GLY A 93 45.80 -1.78 9.39
C GLY A 93 47.12 -1.64 8.61
N HIS A 94 47.64 -0.42 8.40
CA HIS A 94 48.88 -0.20 7.63
C HIS A 94 49.93 0.66 8.35
N LEU A 95 49.90 0.69 9.68
CA LEU A 95 51.00 1.22 10.50
C LEU A 95 51.41 0.19 11.55
N SER A 96 52.19 -0.79 11.14
CA SER A 96 53.16 -1.54 11.95
C SER A 96 54.21 -2.14 11.04
#